data_AF-A0A0F2Q6Q3-F1
#
_entry.id   AF-A0A0F2Q6Q3-F1
#
_cell.length_a   1.000
_cell.length_b   1.000
_cell.length_c   1.000
_cell.angle_alpha   90.00
_cell.angle_beta   90.00
_cell.angle_gamma   90.00
#
_symmetry.space_group_name_H-M   'P 1'
#
loop_
_entity.id
_entity.type
_entity.pdbx_description
1 polymer ?
#
loop_
_entity_poly.entity_id
_entity_poly.type
_entity_poly.pdbx_seq_one_letter_code
_entity_poly.pdbx_strand_id
1 'polypeptide(L)'
;MRKSVLGKIFVLSIIFLLVLGCTPQKQVDPGPPPPTDNQFDLIVVGGEPEGIAAAVSASRNGLTVLLIEDDHALGGLMTLGKLNFIDMNHGRDGTLLTQGIFKEFHDRVGGTAYDVDEAINVFQDMVDKQRSIVLKLNTEFVEPIKDGSKLIGVKVKEEGQVKDYYAKRLVDATIDADLAAESGVPYTFAGEDIGEKDRQMGVTLVFELTNVDWNQVVKYLKGDGNDHTGATNKSAWGYTEEGYSYEPKDELMRLRGFNAARQDNGNVLINALVIFGVDALDPESKKEGIERAKKELEYIMPYVREKFVGFERAEVVGTAEQLYIRESRHIIGEYQLTIDDVLENKDHWDSIAIGSYPVDVQPTVKQRWGTIIGNPDRYGIPFRSIVPLEIENLLVVGRSASYKSLAAGSARVIPIGMSAGEAAGVAAAYSINKEISFRAMTKSEEAIKTVRDKLIAQGAYLKPFNIKEPAMDHWAYEGVKVIRGLGLLDGGYSNDYRLEEPMGKWRFQNLINKTLEKANKAPEKYIEVSETPNNEEILVNTVKGLGQPVKDYAQAKEVLIEKGIMTEELKPYFADKDKEPQAAEVTMLVANVYGYLMGQN
;
A
#
# COMPACT_ATOMS: atom_id res chain seq x y z
N MET A 1 -5.86 87.09 21.71
CA MET A 1 -5.36 86.49 22.96
C MET A 1 -5.15 84.99 22.74
N ARG A 2 -4.02 84.42 23.19
CA ARG A 2 -3.65 82.96 23.26
C ARG A 2 -3.88 82.14 21.95
N LYS A 3 -2.86 81.74 21.18
CA LYS A 3 -1.83 80.69 21.43
C LYS A 3 -2.47 79.32 21.79
N SER A 4 -2.10 78.18 21.16
CA SER A 4 -1.01 77.93 20.18
C SER A 4 -1.01 76.50 19.61
N VAL A 5 -0.58 76.36 18.33
CA VAL A 5 0.31 75.28 17.77
C VAL A 5 -0.24 73.83 17.84
N LEU A 6 -0.33 73.02 16.78
CA LEU A 6 0.66 72.55 15.78
C LEU A 6 -0.13 72.03 14.55
N GLY A 7 0.38 71.83 13.32
CA GLY A 7 1.64 72.11 12.62
C GLY A 7 1.58 71.44 11.23
N LYS A 8 2.33 71.90 10.21
CA LYS A 8 2.33 71.29 8.86
C LYS A 8 3.49 70.32 8.68
N ILE A 9 3.23 69.14 8.14
CA ILE A 9 4.27 68.18 7.70
C ILE A 9 4.38 68.23 6.17
N PHE A 10 5.62 68.27 5.68
CA PHE A 10 5.98 68.29 4.27
C PHE A 10 5.97 66.86 3.69
N VAL A 11 5.58 66.71 2.42
CA VAL A 11 5.66 65.43 1.71
C VAL A 11 7.12 65.16 1.31
N LEU A 12 7.64 63.99 1.70
CA LEU A 12 8.89 63.45 1.17
C LEU A 12 8.63 62.07 0.58
N SER A 13 8.97 61.89 -0.70
CA SER A 13 8.75 60.63 -1.41
C SER A 13 9.73 59.55 -0.94
N ILE A 14 9.23 58.41 -0.46
CA ILE A 14 10.03 57.21 -0.21
C ILE A 14 9.72 56.19 -1.31
N ILE A 15 10.72 55.89 -2.13
CA ILE A 15 10.70 54.75 -3.05
C ILE A 15 10.92 53.50 -2.21
N PHE A 16 9.87 52.69 -2.02
CA PHE A 16 9.98 51.39 -1.37
C PHE A 16 10.49 50.37 -2.40
N LEU A 17 11.77 49.99 -2.31
CA LEU A 17 12.25 48.78 -2.99
C LEU A 17 11.59 47.57 -2.32
N LEU A 18 10.66 46.93 -3.03
CA LEU A 18 10.21 45.57 -2.72
C LEU A 18 11.34 44.60 -3.08
N VAL A 19 12.32 44.47 -2.18
CA VAL A 19 13.19 43.29 -2.15
C VAL A 19 12.31 42.13 -1.69
N LEU A 20 11.73 41.41 -2.67
CA LEU A 20 11.14 40.10 -2.43
C LEU A 20 12.18 39.25 -1.72
N GLY A 21 11.83 38.75 -0.54
CA GLY A 21 12.67 37.84 0.22
C GLY A 21 12.76 36.51 -0.51
N CYS A 22 13.74 36.38 -1.42
CA CYS A 22 14.26 35.08 -1.81
C CYS A 22 14.86 34.46 -0.55
N THR A 23 14.07 33.66 0.17
CA THR A 23 14.60 32.65 1.08
C THR A 23 15.63 31.86 0.28
N PRO A 24 16.91 31.82 0.67
CA PRO A 24 17.88 31.03 -0.05
C PRO A 24 17.39 29.58 -0.04
N GLN A 25 17.14 29.01 -1.22
CA GLN A 25 16.92 27.59 -1.33
C GLN A 25 18.14 26.92 -0.70
N LYS A 26 17.90 26.17 0.39
CA LYS A 26 18.96 25.60 1.23
C LYS A 26 19.91 24.85 0.30
N GLN A 27 21.16 25.31 0.22
CA GLN A 27 22.13 24.75 -0.72
C GLN A 27 22.25 23.26 -0.42
N VAL A 28 21.77 22.42 -1.33
CA VAL A 28 21.76 20.96 -1.16
C VAL A 28 23.23 20.53 -1.15
N ASP A 29 23.64 19.86 -0.06
CA ASP A 29 24.94 19.22 0.00
C ASP A 29 24.94 18.10 -1.04
N PRO A 30 25.78 18.16 -2.10
CA PRO A 30 25.77 17.16 -3.16
C PRO A 30 26.42 15.84 -2.71
N GLY A 31 26.94 15.75 -1.49
CA GLY A 31 27.62 14.57 -0.97
C GLY A 31 29.07 14.44 -1.45
N PRO A 32 29.77 13.38 -1.01
CA PRO A 32 31.14 13.08 -1.45
C PRO A 32 31.22 12.83 -2.98
N PRO A 33 32.40 12.96 -3.61
CA PRO A 33 32.58 12.44 -4.96
C PRO A 33 32.32 10.91 -5.00
N PRO A 34 31.87 10.36 -6.13
CA PRO A 34 31.67 8.93 -6.25
C PRO A 34 33.02 8.18 -6.19
N PRO A 35 33.04 6.94 -5.69
CA PRO A 35 34.24 6.12 -5.61
C PRO A 35 34.74 5.75 -7.01
N THR A 36 36.05 5.55 -7.14
CA THR A 36 36.70 5.14 -8.41
C THR A 36 36.93 3.64 -8.50
N ASP A 37 36.77 2.94 -7.39
CA ASP A 37 36.66 1.48 -7.27
C ASP A 37 35.18 1.07 -7.12
N ASN A 38 34.85 -0.20 -7.38
CA ASN A 38 33.49 -0.74 -7.31
C ASN A 38 32.98 -0.92 -5.85
N GLN A 39 33.39 -0.05 -4.93
CA GLN A 39 33.08 -0.11 -3.50
C GLN A 39 32.33 1.14 -3.05
N PHE A 40 31.13 0.95 -2.51
CA PHE A 40 30.24 2.01 -2.08
C PHE A 40 29.93 1.91 -0.58
N ASP A 41 29.42 2.97 0.03
CA ASP A 41 28.83 2.86 1.36
C ASP A 41 27.48 2.13 1.30
N LEU A 42 26.67 2.46 0.29
CA LEU A 42 25.34 1.89 0.04
C LEU A 42 25.18 1.45 -1.42
N ILE A 43 24.60 0.27 -1.64
CA ILE A 43 23.97 -0.11 -2.91
C ILE A 43 22.45 -0.06 -2.72
N VAL A 44 21.74 0.55 -3.66
CA VAL A 44 20.28 0.47 -3.79
C VAL A 44 19.97 -0.24 -5.11
N VAL A 45 19.16 -1.30 -5.06
CA VAL A 45 18.72 -2.05 -6.24
C VAL A 45 17.23 -1.82 -6.44
N GLY A 46 16.84 -1.39 -7.64
CA GLY A 46 15.52 -0.86 -7.97
C GLY A 46 15.50 0.67 -7.92
N GLY A 47 15.13 1.29 -9.04
CA GLY A 47 14.91 2.74 -9.21
C GLY A 47 13.43 3.12 -9.20
N GLU A 48 12.57 2.28 -8.60
CA GLU A 48 11.25 2.68 -8.11
C GLU A 48 11.36 3.92 -7.19
N PRO A 49 10.29 4.72 -7.01
CA PRO A 49 10.32 5.96 -6.22
C PRO A 49 10.88 5.77 -4.80
N GLU A 50 10.67 4.61 -4.20
CA GLU A 50 11.23 4.19 -2.92
C GLU A 50 12.76 4.05 -2.93
N GLY A 51 13.32 3.44 -3.97
CA GLY A 51 14.76 3.30 -4.17
C GLY A 51 15.43 4.65 -4.43
N ILE A 52 14.78 5.51 -5.22
CA ILE A 52 15.21 6.90 -5.44
C ILE A 52 15.23 7.66 -4.11
N ALA A 53 14.17 7.55 -3.30
CA ALA A 53 14.12 8.21 -1.99
C ALA A 53 15.21 7.70 -1.04
N ALA A 54 15.51 6.41 -1.04
CA ALA A 54 16.61 5.83 -0.28
C ALA A 54 17.98 6.32 -0.74
N ALA A 55 18.24 6.34 -2.05
CA ALA A 55 19.51 6.78 -2.62
C ALA A 55 19.76 8.28 -2.38
N VAL A 56 18.75 9.12 -2.64
CA VAL A 56 18.82 10.58 -2.40
C VAL A 56 18.98 10.89 -0.91
N SER A 57 18.26 10.18 -0.03
CA SER A 57 18.42 10.32 1.42
C SER A 57 19.82 9.91 1.89
N ALA A 58 20.33 8.76 1.47
CA ALA A 58 21.67 8.29 1.80
C ALA A 58 22.77 9.27 1.37
N SER A 59 22.67 9.80 0.15
CA SER A 59 23.59 10.83 -0.36
C SER A 59 23.55 12.12 0.48
N ARG A 60 22.36 12.65 0.78
CA ARG A 60 22.15 13.80 1.68
C ARG A 60 22.58 13.55 3.13
N ASN A 61 22.91 12.31 3.48
CA ASN A 61 23.47 11.89 4.75
C ASN A 61 24.97 11.55 4.67
N GLY A 62 25.62 11.88 3.54
CA GLY A 62 27.08 11.81 3.36
C GLY A 62 27.60 10.49 2.81
N LEU A 63 26.75 9.58 2.36
CA LEU A 63 27.17 8.29 1.81
C LEU A 63 27.51 8.36 0.32
N THR A 64 28.47 7.54 -0.11
CA THR A 64 28.60 7.14 -1.52
C THR A 64 27.57 6.07 -1.85
N VAL A 65 26.85 6.24 -2.96
CA VAL A 65 25.71 5.39 -3.32
C VAL A 65 25.85 4.88 -4.75
N LEU A 66 25.57 3.60 -4.95
CA LEU A 66 25.26 3.04 -6.26
C LEU A 66 23.75 2.79 -6.34
N LEU A 67 23.06 3.43 -7.28
CA LEU A 67 21.65 3.17 -7.59
C LEU A 67 21.57 2.39 -8.89
N ILE A 68 20.98 1.20 -8.83
CA ILE A 68 20.88 0.24 -9.94
C ILE A 68 19.42 0.08 -10.33
N GLU A 69 19.15 0.19 -11.63
CA GLU A 69 17.84 0.09 -12.26
C GLU A 69 18.00 -0.77 -13.53
N ASP A 70 17.18 -1.80 -13.68
CA ASP A 70 17.15 -2.67 -14.86
C ASP A 70 16.38 -2.03 -16.03
N ASP A 71 15.48 -1.10 -15.73
CA ASP A 71 14.79 -0.28 -16.73
C ASP A 71 15.66 0.83 -17.36
N HIS A 72 15.12 1.42 -18.43
CA HIS A 72 15.74 2.52 -19.16
C HIS A 72 15.46 3.91 -18.56
N ALA A 73 14.61 4.01 -17.53
CA ALA A 73 14.22 5.26 -16.86
C ALA A 73 13.88 5.00 -15.39
N LEU A 74 13.98 6.06 -14.57
CA LEU A 74 13.63 6.03 -13.14
C LEU A 74 12.12 6.17 -12.90
N GLY A 75 11.66 5.69 -11.74
CA GLY A 75 10.32 5.92 -11.21
C GLY A 75 9.30 4.81 -11.48
N GLY A 76 9.71 3.73 -12.16
CA GLY A 76 8.97 2.46 -12.30
C GLY A 76 7.47 2.62 -12.51
N LEU A 77 6.66 2.22 -11.53
CA LEU A 77 5.20 2.28 -11.63
C LEU A 77 4.64 3.70 -11.88
N MET A 78 5.29 4.74 -11.35
CA MET A 78 4.89 6.14 -11.58
C MET A 78 5.20 6.65 -13.00
N THR A 79 6.13 5.99 -13.71
CA THR A 79 6.60 6.44 -15.03
C THR A 79 6.31 5.40 -16.12
N LEU A 80 6.99 4.25 -16.10
CA LEU A 80 6.88 3.16 -17.08
C LEU A 80 5.58 2.35 -16.92
N GLY A 81 5.08 2.22 -15.69
CA GLY A 81 3.73 1.74 -15.39
C GLY A 81 2.63 2.79 -15.66
N LYS A 82 3.00 4.03 -15.99
CA LYS A 82 2.14 5.20 -16.25
C LYS A 82 1.05 5.45 -15.19
N LEU A 83 1.27 5.09 -13.92
CA LEU A 83 0.33 5.36 -12.83
C LEU A 83 0.42 6.83 -12.37
N ASN A 84 -0.05 7.75 -13.21
CA ASN A 84 0.05 9.19 -13.00
C ASN A 84 -1.04 9.81 -12.10
N PHE A 85 -1.57 9.03 -11.15
CA PHE A 85 -2.52 9.45 -10.12
C PHE A 85 -2.08 8.84 -8.78
N ILE A 86 -1.67 9.68 -7.84
CA ILE A 86 -1.08 9.31 -6.55
C ILE A 86 -2.16 9.01 -5.50
N ASP A 87 -2.03 7.86 -4.83
CA ASP A 87 -2.80 7.47 -3.65
C ASP A 87 -2.34 8.26 -2.40
N MET A 88 -2.91 9.46 -2.21
CA MET A 88 -2.47 10.42 -1.19
C MET A 88 -2.77 9.98 0.24
N ASN A 89 -1.87 10.34 1.17
CA ASN A 89 -1.96 10.00 2.59
C ASN A 89 -2.20 11.24 3.45
N HIS A 90 -3.47 11.48 3.82
CA HIS A 90 -3.88 12.56 4.71
C HIS A 90 -4.59 12.00 5.95
N GLY A 91 -4.27 12.53 7.13
CA GLY A 91 -5.10 12.32 8.31
C GLY A 91 -6.48 12.97 8.15
N ARG A 92 -7.47 12.60 8.96
CA ARG A 92 -8.83 13.19 8.91
C ARG A 92 -8.85 14.68 9.28
N ASP A 93 -7.75 15.19 9.86
CA ASP A 93 -7.46 16.61 10.09
C ASP A 93 -6.95 17.37 8.84
N GLY A 94 -6.77 16.69 7.70
CA GLY A 94 -6.24 17.23 6.45
C GLY A 94 -4.71 17.33 6.38
N THR A 95 -3.98 16.86 7.40
CA THR A 95 -2.50 16.87 7.40
C THR A 95 -1.97 15.84 6.42
N LEU A 96 -1.17 16.26 5.44
CA LEU A 96 -0.36 15.37 4.61
C LEU A 96 0.68 14.66 5.51
N LEU A 97 0.60 13.33 5.60
CA LEU A 97 1.41 12.53 6.53
C LEU A 97 2.73 12.05 5.90
N THR A 98 2.71 11.82 4.59
CA THR A 98 3.90 11.52 3.80
C THR A 98 4.52 12.84 3.35
N GLN A 99 5.59 13.27 4.04
CA GLN A 99 6.31 14.52 3.74
C GLN A 99 7.73 14.23 3.23
N GLY A 100 8.74 15.04 3.58
CA GLY A 100 10.14 14.81 3.16
C GLY A 100 10.31 14.73 1.64
N ILE A 101 11.09 13.75 1.18
CA ILE A 101 11.45 13.54 -0.23
C ILE A 101 10.22 13.28 -1.11
N PHE A 102 9.19 12.56 -0.61
CA PHE A 102 7.93 12.40 -1.36
C PHE A 102 7.28 13.75 -1.65
N LYS A 103 7.29 14.69 -0.69
CA LYS A 103 6.72 16.02 -0.89
C LYS A 103 7.52 16.83 -1.90
N GLU A 104 8.84 16.71 -1.91
CA GLU A 104 9.69 17.33 -2.94
C GLU A 104 9.32 16.85 -4.35
N PHE A 105 9.10 15.54 -4.54
CA PHE A 105 8.60 14.99 -5.80
C PHE A 105 7.20 15.52 -6.14
N HIS A 106 6.22 15.33 -5.24
CA HIS A 106 4.82 15.70 -5.41
C HIS A 106 4.63 17.18 -5.78
N ASP A 107 5.32 18.09 -5.08
CA ASP A 107 5.23 19.53 -5.33
C ASP A 107 5.81 19.90 -6.70
N ARG A 108 6.83 19.18 -7.17
CA ARG A 108 7.49 19.44 -8.46
C ARG A 108 6.70 18.94 -9.65
N VAL A 109 6.09 17.76 -9.57
CA VAL A 109 5.23 17.22 -10.63
C VAL A 109 3.84 17.88 -10.71
N GLY A 110 3.58 18.90 -9.86
CA GLY A 110 2.35 19.67 -9.87
C GLY A 110 1.19 19.09 -9.04
N GLY A 111 1.45 18.04 -8.26
CA GLY A 111 0.52 17.48 -7.27
C GLY A 111 0.12 16.04 -7.53
N THR A 112 -1.11 15.70 -7.13
CA THR A 112 -1.64 14.33 -7.09
C THR A 112 -1.84 13.67 -8.46
N ALA A 113 -1.93 14.45 -9.54
CA ALA A 113 -2.04 13.93 -10.90
C ALA A 113 -1.17 14.76 -11.84
N TYR A 114 -0.32 14.09 -12.61
CA TYR A 114 0.84 14.69 -13.27
C TYR A 114 1.06 14.18 -14.70
N ASP A 115 2.03 14.78 -15.38
CA ASP A 115 2.53 14.35 -16.68
C ASP A 115 3.70 13.37 -16.49
N VAL A 116 3.69 12.23 -17.21
CA VAL A 116 4.66 11.16 -17.02
C VAL A 116 6.07 11.59 -17.40
N ASP A 117 6.24 12.39 -18.46
CA ASP A 117 7.56 12.87 -18.88
C ASP A 117 8.14 13.83 -17.84
N GLU A 118 7.31 14.66 -17.21
CA GLU A 118 7.74 15.51 -16.09
C GLU A 118 8.13 14.69 -14.85
N ALA A 119 7.43 13.59 -14.54
CA ALA A 119 7.83 12.71 -13.44
C ALA A 119 9.20 12.05 -13.68
N ILE A 120 9.49 11.59 -14.91
CA ILE A 120 10.81 11.09 -15.31
C ILE A 120 11.87 12.17 -15.10
N ASN A 121 11.64 13.38 -15.62
CA ASN A 121 12.56 14.51 -15.47
C ASN A 121 12.81 14.90 -14.01
N VAL A 122 11.76 14.89 -13.18
CA VAL A 122 11.85 15.20 -11.75
C VAL A 122 12.68 14.17 -11.02
N PHE A 123 12.44 12.87 -11.24
CA PHE A 123 13.21 11.80 -10.62
C PHE A 123 14.68 11.83 -11.04
N GLN A 124 14.97 12.01 -12.34
CA GLN A 124 16.33 12.11 -12.85
C GLN A 124 17.08 13.29 -12.21
N ASP A 125 16.48 14.48 -12.17
CA ASP A 125 17.10 15.66 -11.56
C ASP A 125 17.26 15.54 -10.03
N MET A 126 16.39 14.80 -9.32
CA MET A 126 16.57 14.51 -7.90
C MET A 126 17.86 13.71 -7.65
N VAL A 127 18.15 12.74 -8.53
CA VAL A 127 19.38 11.93 -8.51
C VAL A 127 20.59 12.72 -8.99
N ASP A 128 20.52 13.42 -10.14
CA ASP A 128 21.65 14.15 -10.73
C ASP A 128 22.18 15.29 -9.84
N LYS A 129 21.33 15.86 -8.97
CA LYS A 129 21.75 16.84 -7.96
C LYS A 129 22.60 16.25 -6.83
N GLN A 130 22.64 14.92 -6.70
CA GLN A 130 23.42 14.21 -5.70
C GLN A 130 24.71 13.66 -6.34
N ARG A 131 25.82 14.41 -6.23
CA ARG A 131 27.13 14.02 -6.77
C ARG A 131 27.62 12.66 -6.26
N SER A 132 27.22 12.24 -5.06
CA SER A 132 27.65 10.96 -4.49
C SER A 132 26.90 9.72 -4.99
N ILE A 133 25.87 9.90 -5.82
CA ILE A 133 25.14 8.79 -6.46
C ILE A 133 25.79 8.48 -7.81
N VAL A 134 26.17 7.22 -8.01
CA VAL A 134 26.38 6.64 -9.34
C VAL A 134 25.07 5.97 -9.74
N LEU A 135 24.40 6.49 -10.77
CA LEU A 135 23.21 5.88 -11.36
C LEU A 135 23.61 4.90 -12.46
N LYS A 136 22.96 3.72 -12.49
CA LYS A 136 23.08 2.73 -13.55
C LYS A 136 21.71 2.24 -13.99
N LEU A 137 21.22 2.81 -15.09
CA LEU A 137 20.05 2.34 -15.84
C LEU A 137 20.43 1.14 -16.72
N ASN A 138 19.44 0.39 -17.21
CA ASN A 138 19.62 -0.79 -18.07
C ASN A 138 20.61 -1.82 -17.47
N THR A 139 20.60 -1.98 -16.15
CA THR A 139 21.57 -2.79 -15.39
C THR A 139 20.84 -3.84 -14.56
N GLU A 140 20.78 -5.05 -15.10
CA GLU A 140 20.05 -6.20 -14.55
C GLU A 140 20.77 -6.76 -13.30
N PHE A 141 20.04 -6.94 -12.19
CA PHE A 141 20.53 -7.70 -11.04
C PHE A 141 20.62 -9.20 -11.38
N VAL A 142 21.74 -9.84 -11.01
CA VAL A 142 21.99 -11.26 -11.35
C VAL A 142 22.07 -12.16 -10.12
N GLU A 143 22.90 -11.84 -9.13
CA GLU A 143 22.98 -12.62 -7.88
C GLU A 143 23.53 -11.80 -6.70
N PRO A 144 23.16 -12.13 -5.45
CA PRO A 144 23.66 -11.46 -4.26
C PRO A 144 25.05 -11.98 -3.87
N ILE A 145 25.97 -11.07 -3.54
CA ILE A 145 27.30 -11.43 -3.03
C ILE A 145 27.25 -11.44 -1.50
N LYS A 146 27.50 -12.61 -0.88
CA LYS A 146 27.32 -12.84 0.57
C LYS A 146 28.60 -13.35 1.25
N ASP A 147 28.78 -12.96 2.51
CA ASP A 147 29.71 -13.57 3.48
C ASP A 147 28.89 -14.15 4.65
N GLY A 148 28.63 -15.47 4.60
CA GLY A 148 27.68 -16.12 5.48
C GLY A 148 26.27 -15.52 5.34
N SER A 149 25.73 -14.97 6.43
CA SER A 149 24.44 -14.26 6.44
C SER A 149 24.55 -12.77 6.10
N LYS A 150 25.75 -12.21 5.90
CA LYS A 150 25.94 -10.80 5.55
C LYS A 150 25.87 -10.61 4.05
N LEU A 151 24.98 -9.73 3.60
CA LEU A 151 25.04 -9.22 2.23
C LEU A 151 26.16 -8.18 2.13
N ILE A 152 27.04 -8.31 1.13
CA ILE A 152 28.24 -7.47 0.97
C ILE A 152 28.36 -6.84 -0.43
N GLY A 153 27.45 -7.18 -1.34
CA GLY A 153 27.47 -6.69 -2.71
C GLY A 153 26.44 -7.38 -3.61
N VAL A 154 26.47 -7.03 -4.88
CA VAL A 154 25.66 -7.63 -5.94
C VAL A 154 26.49 -7.86 -7.20
N LYS A 155 26.17 -8.92 -7.92
CA LYS A 155 26.58 -9.14 -9.30
C LYS A 155 25.48 -8.62 -10.21
N VAL A 156 25.85 -7.86 -11.22
CA VAL A 156 24.94 -7.25 -12.19
C VAL A 156 25.40 -7.49 -13.62
N LYS A 157 24.50 -7.28 -14.57
CA LYS A 157 24.76 -7.32 -16.00
C LYS A 157 24.44 -5.96 -16.61
N GLU A 158 25.49 -5.24 -17.00
CA GLU A 158 25.44 -3.92 -17.65
C GLU A 158 26.15 -3.98 -19.01
N GLU A 159 25.59 -3.36 -20.05
CA GLU A 159 26.20 -3.34 -21.40
C GLU A 159 26.55 -4.75 -21.96
N GLY A 160 25.83 -5.78 -21.50
CA GLY A 160 26.10 -7.19 -21.83
C GLY A 160 27.30 -7.82 -21.09
N GLN A 161 27.92 -7.10 -20.15
CA GLN A 161 29.02 -7.56 -19.31
C GLN A 161 28.56 -7.80 -17.87
N VAL A 162 29.10 -8.86 -17.25
CA VAL A 162 28.87 -9.15 -15.83
C VAL A 162 29.89 -8.41 -14.99
N LYS A 163 29.45 -7.66 -13.97
CA LYS A 163 30.30 -6.89 -13.06
C LYS A 163 29.85 -7.06 -11.60
N ASP A 164 30.82 -6.91 -10.69
CA ASP A 164 30.62 -7.08 -9.26
C ASP A 164 30.77 -5.73 -8.56
N TYR A 165 29.80 -5.41 -7.70
CA TYR A 165 29.75 -4.18 -6.91
C TYR A 165 29.59 -4.53 -5.43
N TYR A 166 30.33 -3.84 -4.56
CA TYR A 166 30.38 -4.12 -3.14
C TYR A 166 29.92 -2.91 -2.31
N ALA A 167 29.27 -3.17 -1.17
CA ALA A 167 28.91 -2.12 -0.24
C ALA A 167 28.86 -2.58 1.22
N LYS A 168 28.94 -1.61 2.13
CA LYS A 168 28.79 -1.84 3.58
C LYS A 168 27.35 -2.18 3.96
N ARG A 169 26.38 -1.60 3.24
CA ARG A 169 24.93 -1.79 3.41
C ARG A 169 24.24 -1.85 2.05
N LEU A 170 23.07 -2.48 2.01
CA LEU A 170 22.24 -2.57 0.81
C LEU A 170 20.78 -2.23 1.14
N VAL A 171 20.07 -1.66 0.17
CA VAL A 171 18.60 -1.53 0.16
C VAL A 171 18.08 -2.28 -1.05
N ASP A 172 17.16 -3.20 -0.82
CA ASP A 172 16.29 -3.76 -1.84
C ASP A 172 15.06 -2.85 -1.97
N ALA A 173 14.95 -2.21 -3.12
CA ALA A 173 13.79 -1.44 -3.57
C ALA A 173 13.26 -1.99 -4.91
N THR A 174 13.60 -3.25 -5.25
CA THR A 174 13.02 -3.93 -6.41
C THR A 174 11.54 -4.18 -6.17
N ILE A 175 10.77 -4.17 -7.27
CA ILE A 175 9.31 -4.27 -7.29
C ILE A 175 8.77 -5.49 -6.52
N ASP A 176 9.53 -6.60 -6.52
CA ASP A 176 9.13 -7.89 -5.96
C ASP A 176 10.07 -8.40 -4.85
N ALA A 177 10.98 -7.54 -4.35
CA ALA A 177 12.04 -7.88 -3.39
C ALA A 177 12.94 -9.05 -3.83
N ASP A 178 13.41 -9.01 -5.09
CA ASP A 178 14.21 -10.06 -5.72
C ASP A 178 15.60 -10.19 -5.08
N LEU A 179 16.24 -9.08 -4.70
CA LEU A 179 17.54 -9.13 -4.00
C LEU A 179 17.39 -9.82 -2.64
N ALA A 180 16.31 -9.54 -1.89
CA ALA A 180 16.03 -10.17 -0.61
C ALA A 180 15.68 -11.66 -0.78
N ALA A 181 14.82 -12.00 -1.74
CA ALA A 181 14.43 -13.38 -2.04
C ALA A 181 15.63 -14.24 -2.44
N GLU A 182 16.46 -13.80 -3.40
CA GLU A 182 17.68 -14.50 -3.82
C GLU A 182 18.76 -14.50 -2.72
N SER A 183 18.75 -13.50 -1.83
CA SER A 183 19.60 -13.53 -0.64
C SER A 183 19.21 -14.63 0.34
N GLY A 184 17.99 -15.18 0.25
CA GLY A 184 17.45 -16.20 1.14
C GLY A 184 16.61 -15.64 2.29
N VAL A 185 16.10 -14.41 2.18
CA VAL A 185 15.18 -13.85 3.17
C VAL A 185 13.82 -14.58 3.09
N PRO A 186 13.25 -15.04 4.20
CA PRO A 186 11.93 -15.67 4.20
C PRO A 186 10.82 -14.68 3.83
N TYR A 187 9.81 -15.13 3.09
CA TYR A 187 8.64 -14.34 2.68
C TYR A 187 7.37 -15.21 2.64
N THR A 188 6.21 -14.55 2.62
CA THR A 188 4.93 -15.16 2.21
C THR A 188 4.52 -14.61 0.85
N PHE A 189 3.88 -15.43 0.01
CA PHE A 189 3.40 -15.00 -1.30
C PHE A 189 1.91 -14.62 -1.29
N ALA A 190 1.62 -13.38 -1.71
CA ALA A 190 0.28 -12.81 -1.76
C ALA A 190 -0.55 -13.10 -0.50
N GLY A 191 -1.74 -13.68 -0.63
CA GLY A 191 -2.61 -14.04 0.50
C GLY A 191 -2.18 -15.26 1.35
N GLU A 192 -0.95 -15.79 1.20
CA GLU A 192 -0.48 -16.97 1.94
C GLU A 192 -0.57 -16.83 3.47
N ASP A 193 -0.27 -15.65 4.01
CA ASP A 193 -0.30 -15.38 5.46
C ASP A 193 -1.71 -15.45 6.07
N ILE A 194 -2.75 -15.33 5.23
CA ILE A 194 -4.16 -15.53 5.56
C ILE A 194 -4.71 -16.85 4.98
N GLY A 195 -3.85 -17.81 4.65
CA GLY A 195 -4.23 -19.15 4.18
C GLY A 195 -4.66 -19.24 2.71
N GLU A 196 -4.46 -18.18 1.91
CA GLU A 196 -4.93 -18.08 0.53
C GLU A 196 -3.77 -17.93 -0.46
N LYS A 197 -2.94 -18.98 -0.57
CA LYS A 197 -1.71 -18.97 -1.39
C LYS A 197 -1.93 -18.61 -2.86
N ASP A 198 -3.05 -19.02 -3.45
CA ASP A 198 -3.39 -18.72 -4.85
C ASP A 198 -4.08 -17.34 -5.04
N ARG A 199 -4.21 -16.53 -3.98
CA ARG A 199 -4.93 -15.25 -4.03
C ARG A 199 -4.00 -14.14 -4.49
N GLN A 200 -3.79 -14.09 -5.80
CA GLN A 200 -3.20 -12.92 -6.46
C GLN A 200 -4.30 -11.89 -6.76
N MET A 201 -4.04 -10.63 -6.39
CA MET A 201 -4.88 -9.51 -6.82
C MET A 201 -4.76 -9.30 -8.33
N GLY A 202 -5.85 -8.88 -8.97
CA GLY A 202 -5.85 -8.51 -10.37
C GLY A 202 -4.87 -7.36 -10.63
N VAL A 203 -4.09 -7.50 -11.69
CA VAL A 203 -3.13 -6.49 -12.17
C VAL A 203 -3.85 -5.52 -13.10
N THR A 204 -3.24 -4.40 -13.47
CA THR A 204 -3.83 -3.43 -14.40
C THR A 204 -2.82 -2.96 -15.43
N LEU A 205 -3.23 -2.94 -16.71
CA LEU A 205 -2.51 -2.22 -17.75
C LEU A 205 -3.12 -0.81 -17.88
N VAL A 206 -2.33 0.24 -17.64
CA VAL A 206 -2.74 1.61 -17.94
C VAL A 206 -2.70 1.83 -19.45
N PHE A 207 -3.71 2.50 -20.00
CA PHE A 207 -3.77 2.83 -21.43
C PHE A 207 -4.00 4.32 -21.66
N GLU A 208 -3.47 4.82 -22.78
CA GLU A 208 -3.44 6.24 -23.10
C GLU A 208 -4.41 6.57 -24.23
N LEU A 209 -5.28 7.55 -24.00
CA LEU A 209 -6.30 8.02 -24.94
C LEU A 209 -6.03 9.46 -25.39
N THR A 210 -6.10 9.72 -26.69
CA THR A 210 -6.20 11.07 -27.24
C THR A 210 -7.65 11.40 -27.61
N ASN A 211 -7.93 12.62 -28.07
CA ASN A 211 -9.26 13.08 -28.51
C ASN A 211 -10.39 13.00 -27.45
N VAL A 212 -10.06 13.02 -26.16
CA VAL A 212 -11.03 13.08 -25.04
C VAL A 212 -11.48 14.54 -24.81
N ASP A 213 -12.80 14.79 -24.79
CA ASP A 213 -13.35 16.09 -24.38
C ASP A 213 -13.34 16.20 -22.85
N TRP A 214 -12.21 16.65 -22.32
CA TRP A 214 -12.02 16.80 -20.87
C TRP A 214 -13.00 17.79 -20.23
N ASN A 215 -13.49 18.79 -20.96
CA ASN A 215 -14.48 19.72 -20.41
C ASN A 215 -15.83 19.03 -20.23
N GLN A 216 -16.20 18.15 -21.17
CA GLN A 216 -17.39 17.32 -21.08
C GLN A 216 -17.27 16.29 -19.93
N VAL A 217 -16.11 15.63 -19.78
CA VAL A 217 -15.80 14.73 -18.64
C VAL A 217 -15.97 15.46 -17.30
N VAL A 218 -15.34 16.64 -17.15
CA VAL A 218 -15.41 17.44 -15.90
C VAL A 218 -16.83 17.90 -15.62
N LYS A 219 -17.59 18.28 -16.66
CA LYS A 219 -18.99 18.70 -16.50
C LYS A 219 -19.90 17.53 -16.11
N TYR A 220 -19.67 16.35 -16.67
CA TYR A 220 -20.45 15.15 -16.40
C TYR A 220 -20.26 14.66 -14.96
N LEU A 221 -19.02 14.37 -14.56
CA LEU A 221 -18.71 13.82 -13.23
C LEU A 221 -18.90 14.81 -12.08
N LYS A 222 -19.04 16.12 -12.34
CA LYS A 222 -19.46 17.10 -11.32
C LYS A 222 -20.98 17.31 -11.26
N GLY A 223 -21.73 16.68 -12.15
CA GLY A 223 -23.17 16.86 -12.32
C GLY A 223 -23.97 15.57 -12.31
N ASP A 224 -23.34 14.43 -12.04
CA ASP A 224 -23.98 13.11 -11.93
C ASP A 224 -24.74 12.92 -10.60
N GLY A 225 -24.35 13.67 -9.57
CA GLY A 225 -24.94 13.61 -8.23
C GLY A 225 -24.39 12.47 -7.36
N ASN A 226 -23.21 11.93 -7.68
CA ASN A 226 -22.58 10.85 -6.93
C ASN A 226 -21.38 11.36 -6.11
N ASP A 227 -21.48 11.32 -4.78
CA ASP A 227 -20.39 11.76 -3.88
C ASP A 227 -19.09 10.93 -3.99
N HIS A 228 -19.13 9.79 -4.71
CA HIS A 228 -17.98 8.92 -4.95
C HIS A 228 -17.31 9.13 -6.32
N THR A 229 -17.78 10.07 -7.13
CA THR A 229 -17.14 10.47 -8.40
C THR A 229 -16.59 11.88 -8.30
N GLY A 230 -15.83 12.31 -9.30
CA GLY A 230 -15.37 13.69 -9.36
C GLY A 230 -14.32 13.93 -10.43
N ALA A 231 -14.00 15.20 -10.63
CA ALA A 231 -13.01 15.62 -11.60
C ALA A 231 -12.35 16.97 -11.26
N THR A 232 -11.13 17.15 -11.73
CA THR A 232 -10.34 18.39 -11.68
C THR A 232 -9.93 18.77 -13.12
N ASN A 233 -9.10 19.80 -13.27
CA ASN A 233 -8.46 20.09 -14.56
C ASN A 233 -7.43 19.03 -14.99
N LYS A 234 -7.03 18.12 -14.09
CA LYS A 234 -5.93 17.15 -14.27
C LYS A 234 -6.28 15.70 -13.98
N SER A 235 -7.33 15.42 -13.21
CA SER A 235 -7.73 14.06 -12.80
C SER A 235 -9.25 13.88 -12.85
N ALA A 236 -9.71 12.64 -12.98
CA ALA A 236 -11.11 12.25 -12.86
C ALA A 236 -11.22 10.84 -12.28
N TRP A 237 -12.27 10.60 -11.49
CA TRP A 237 -12.63 9.28 -10.98
C TRP A 237 -14.15 9.10 -11.12
N GLY A 238 -14.58 7.98 -11.70
CA GLY A 238 -16.01 7.73 -11.96
C GLY A 238 -16.25 6.74 -13.09
N TYR A 239 -17.37 6.89 -13.80
CA TYR A 239 -17.85 5.92 -14.80
C TYR A 239 -17.99 4.49 -14.26
N THR A 240 -18.39 4.37 -13.00
CA THR A 240 -18.40 3.09 -12.26
C THR A 240 -19.47 2.14 -12.81
N GLU A 241 -20.65 2.65 -13.15
CA GLU A 241 -21.74 1.86 -13.71
C GLU A 241 -21.43 1.40 -15.13
N GLU A 242 -20.90 2.31 -15.96
CA GLU A 242 -20.52 2.07 -17.35
C GLU A 242 -19.33 1.10 -17.43
N GLY A 243 -18.36 1.22 -16.52
CA GLY A 243 -17.25 0.29 -16.37
C GLY A 243 -17.74 -1.12 -16.03
N TYR A 244 -18.56 -1.27 -14.98
CA TYR A 244 -19.08 -2.58 -14.57
C TYR A 244 -20.15 -3.18 -15.49
N SER A 245 -20.77 -2.38 -16.36
CA SER A 245 -21.69 -2.85 -17.40
C SER A 245 -20.99 -3.40 -18.65
N TYR A 246 -19.66 -3.31 -18.72
CA TYR A 246 -18.89 -3.90 -19.83
C TYR A 246 -18.71 -5.42 -19.65
N GLU A 247 -19.15 -6.20 -20.65
CA GLU A 247 -18.91 -7.64 -20.74
C GLU A 247 -17.64 -7.94 -21.56
N PRO A 248 -16.52 -8.34 -20.91
CA PRO A 248 -15.25 -8.58 -21.59
C PRO A 248 -15.26 -9.82 -22.47
N LYS A 249 -14.33 -9.89 -23.43
CA LYS A 249 -14.11 -11.10 -24.27
C LYS A 249 -13.13 -12.07 -23.63
N ASP A 250 -12.18 -11.59 -22.84
CA ASP A 250 -11.42 -12.41 -21.88
C ASP A 250 -12.19 -12.53 -20.54
N GLU A 251 -12.65 -13.74 -20.20
CA GLU A 251 -13.33 -14.07 -18.92
C GLU A 251 -12.44 -13.86 -17.68
N LEU A 252 -11.14 -13.68 -17.87
CA LEU A 252 -10.17 -13.29 -16.86
C LEU A 252 -9.85 -11.78 -16.92
N MET A 253 -10.77 -10.96 -17.42
CA MET A 253 -10.71 -9.49 -17.28
C MET A 253 -11.97 -8.91 -16.65
N ARG A 254 -11.89 -7.62 -16.28
CA ARG A 254 -13.02 -6.81 -15.83
C ARG A 254 -12.67 -5.33 -15.99
N LEU A 255 -13.55 -4.56 -16.62
CA LEU A 255 -13.46 -3.10 -16.59
C LEU A 255 -14.09 -2.58 -15.29
N ARG A 256 -13.44 -1.60 -14.65
CA ARG A 256 -14.00 -0.86 -13.50
C ARG A 256 -14.19 0.62 -13.88
N GLY A 257 -14.76 1.39 -12.96
CA GLY A 257 -14.74 2.86 -13.06
C GLY A 257 -13.32 3.39 -13.29
N PHE A 258 -13.22 4.40 -14.16
CA PHE A 258 -11.96 4.98 -14.60
C PHE A 258 -11.35 5.81 -13.47
N ASN A 259 -10.10 5.51 -13.10
CA ASN A 259 -9.20 6.50 -12.53
C ASN A 259 -8.41 7.07 -13.71
N ALA A 260 -8.65 8.34 -14.05
CA ALA A 260 -8.12 8.99 -15.23
C ALA A 260 -7.28 10.21 -14.85
N ALA A 261 -6.15 10.43 -15.53
CA ALA A 261 -5.32 11.62 -15.32
C ALA A 261 -4.75 12.15 -16.65
N ARG A 262 -4.78 13.48 -16.79
CA ARG A 262 -4.58 14.21 -18.05
C ARG A 262 -3.17 14.77 -18.16
N GLN A 263 -2.46 14.31 -19.18
CA GLN A 263 -1.12 14.77 -19.57
C GLN A 263 -1.18 16.20 -20.15
N ASP A 264 -0.04 16.89 -20.19
CA ASP A 264 0.06 18.27 -20.67
C ASP A 264 -0.15 18.39 -22.17
N ASN A 265 0.20 17.35 -22.94
CA ASN A 265 -0.16 17.21 -24.35
C ASN A 265 -1.68 17.08 -24.58
N GLY A 266 -2.46 16.85 -23.51
CA GLY A 266 -3.92 16.75 -23.51
C GLY A 266 -4.49 15.34 -23.63
N ASN A 267 -3.64 14.32 -23.82
CA ASN A 267 -4.02 12.91 -23.71
C ASN A 267 -4.38 12.57 -22.26
N VAL A 268 -5.09 11.44 -22.09
CA VAL A 268 -5.58 10.97 -20.79
C VAL A 268 -5.13 9.53 -20.58
N LEU A 269 -4.44 9.28 -19.47
CA LEU A 269 -4.09 7.95 -19.00
C LEU A 269 -5.22 7.37 -18.17
N ILE A 270 -5.59 6.12 -18.45
CA ILE A 270 -6.74 5.41 -17.87
C ILE A 270 -6.28 4.16 -17.13
N ASN A 271 -6.47 4.15 -15.80
CA ASN A 271 -6.32 2.99 -14.94
C ASN A 271 -7.71 2.39 -14.65
N ALA A 272 -8.12 1.41 -15.45
CA ALA A 272 -9.47 0.81 -15.38
C ALA A 272 -9.56 -0.69 -15.76
N LEU A 273 -8.63 -1.22 -16.55
CA LEU A 273 -8.69 -2.61 -17.01
C LEU A 273 -8.02 -3.55 -15.99
N VAL A 274 -8.82 -4.35 -15.29
CA VAL A 274 -8.30 -5.36 -14.35
C VAL A 274 -8.11 -6.68 -15.10
N ILE A 275 -6.93 -7.28 -14.95
CA ILE A 275 -6.50 -8.52 -15.58
C ILE A 275 -6.24 -9.54 -14.48
N PHE A 276 -6.82 -10.74 -14.62
CA PHE A 276 -6.70 -11.84 -13.67
C PHE A 276 -5.85 -12.99 -14.24
N GLY A 277 -5.30 -13.80 -13.34
CA GLY A 277 -4.46 -14.94 -13.72
C GLY A 277 -3.13 -14.52 -14.37
N VAL A 278 -2.53 -13.44 -13.86
CA VAL A 278 -1.15 -13.03 -14.21
C VAL A 278 -0.30 -13.30 -12.98
N ASP A 279 0.78 -14.07 -13.14
CA ASP A 279 1.76 -14.23 -12.08
C ASP A 279 2.70 -13.03 -12.05
N ALA A 280 2.81 -12.39 -10.89
CA ALA A 280 3.69 -11.25 -10.68
C ALA A 280 5.18 -11.61 -10.87
N LEU A 281 5.55 -12.85 -10.56
CA LEU A 281 6.95 -13.29 -10.54
C LEU A 281 7.42 -13.95 -11.86
N ASP A 282 6.51 -14.22 -12.80
CA ASP A 282 6.85 -14.78 -14.12
C ASP A 282 6.86 -13.68 -15.20
N PRO A 283 8.02 -13.36 -15.80
CA PRO A 283 8.12 -12.40 -16.90
C PRO A 283 7.25 -12.75 -18.13
N GLU A 284 7.08 -14.04 -18.45
CA GLU A 284 6.25 -14.43 -19.61
C GLU A 284 4.76 -14.29 -19.26
N SER A 285 4.32 -14.68 -18.06
CA SER A 285 2.94 -14.41 -17.60
C SER A 285 2.60 -12.91 -17.59
N LYS A 286 3.54 -12.05 -17.14
CA LYS A 286 3.39 -10.58 -17.22
C LYS A 286 3.20 -10.11 -18.66
N LYS A 287 4.03 -10.59 -19.59
CA LYS A 287 3.97 -10.29 -21.03
C LYS A 287 2.68 -10.79 -21.69
N GLU A 288 2.25 -12.01 -21.39
CA GLU A 288 0.95 -12.55 -21.84
C GLU A 288 -0.22 -11.70 -21.33
N GLY A 289 -0.18 -11.25 -20.08
CA GLY A 289 -1.17 -10.34 -19.50
C GLY A 289 -1.29 -9.01 -20.26
N ILE A 290 -0.15 -8.43 -20.67
CA ILE A 290 -0.11 -7.21 -21.49
C ILE A 290 -0.73 -7.45 -22.87
N GLU A 291 -0.36 -8.52 -23.58
CA GLU A 291 -0.87 -8.79 -24.92
C GLU A 291 -2.36 -9.15 -24.93
N ARG A 292 -2.84 -9.89 -23.92
CA ARG A 292 -4.26 -10.12 -23.69
C ARG A 292 -5.00 -8.79 -23.50
N ALA A 293 -4.48 -7.88 -22.67
CA ALA A 293 -5.10 -6.59 -22.40
C ALA A 293 -5.13 -5.67 -23.62
N LYS A 294 -4.06 -5.61 -24.42
CA LYS A 294 -4.04 -4.88 -25.70
C LYS A 294 -5.13 -5.37 -26.66
N LYS A 295 -5.34 -6.69 -26.74
CA LYS A 295 -6.41 -7.29 -27.54
C LYS A 295 -7.81 -6.94 -27.01
N GLU A 296 -7.99 -6.92 -25.69
CA GLU A 296 -9.28 -6.54 -25.09
C GLU A 296 -9.63 -5.05 -25.35
N LEU A 297 -8.62 -4.16 -25.46
CA LEU A 297 -8.84 -2.75 -25.82
C LEU A 297 -9.51 -2.56 -27.19
N GLU A 298 -9.34 -3.48 -28.14
CA GLU A 298 -10.03 -3.44 -29.43
C GLU A 298 -11.57 -3.48 -29.28
N TYR A 299 -12.06 -4.16 -28.24
CA TYR A 299 -13.50 -4.28 -27.91
C TYR A 299 -13.98 -3.21 -26.92
N ILE A 300 -13.12 -2.82 -25.96
CA ILE A 300 -13.41 -1.75 -25.01
C ILE A 300 -13.60 -0.41 -25.72
N MET A 301 -12.77 -0.08 -26.72
CA MET A 301 -12.80 1.27 -27.32
C MET A 301 -14.09 1.64 -28.07
N PRO A 302 -14.72 0.76 -28.88
CA PRO A 302 -16.06 0.99 -29.40
C PRO A 302 -17.10 1.23 -28.30
N TYR A 303 -17.07 0.42 -27.23
CA TYR A 303 -17.98 0.55 -26.10
C TYR A 303 -17.78 1.87 -25.33
N VAL A 304 -16.53 2.25 -25.06
CA VAL A 304 -16.16 3.51 -24.40
C VAL A 304 -16.67 4.72 -25.19
N ARG A 305 -16.48 4.73 -26.51
CA ARG A 305 -17.01 5.82 -27.37
C ARG A 305 -18.54 5.89 -27.40
N GLU A 306 -19.24 4.78 -27.17
CA GLU A 306 -20.70 4.74 -27.14
C GLU A 306 -21.28 5.13 -25.77
N LYS A 307 -20.64 4.73 -24.67
CA LYS A 307 -21.21 4.84 -23.31
C LYS A 307 -20.58 5.93 -22.43
N PHE A 308 -19.33 6.30 -22.64
CA PHE A 308 -18.59 7.19 -21.72
C PHE A 308 -18.62 8.62 -22.24
N VAL A 309 -19.34 9.48 -21.50
CA VAL A 309 -19.53 10.89 -21.82
C VAL A 309 -18.18 11.63 -21.91
N GLY A 310 -17.92 12.30 -23.03
CA GLY A 310 -16.64 12.98 -23.30
C GLY A 310 -15.55 12.08 -23.91
N PHE A 311 -15.80 10.79 -24.11
CA PHE A 311 -14.88 9.85 -24.78
C PHE A 311 -15.35 9.44 -26.19
N GLU A 312 -16.36 10.10 -26.75
CA GLU A 312 -17.03 9.73 -28.01
C GLU A 312 -16.10 9.72 -29.23
N ARG A 313 -14.97 10.43 -29.15
CA ARG A 313 -13.93 10.50 -30.18
C ARG A 313 -12.59 9.90 -29.75
N ALA A 314 -12.53 9.28 -28.56
CA ALA A 314 -11.27 8.86 -27.97
C ALA A 314 -10.55 7.81 -28.82
N GLU A 315 -9.22 7.92 -28.95
CA GLU A 315 -8.39 7.00 -29.72
C GLU A 315 -7.20 6.53 -28.89
N VAL A 316 -6.85 5.25 -28.97
CA VAL A 316 -5.72 4.68 -28.23
C VAL A 316 -4.42 5.17 -28.86
N VAL A 317 -3.59 5.80 -28.02
CA VAL A 317 -2.22 6.20 -28.35
C VAL A 317 -1.25 5.07 -28.06
N GLY A 318 -1.46 4.35 -26.95
CA GLY A 318 -0.64 3.23 -26.52
C GLY A 318 -1.02 2.73 -25.12
N THR A 319 -0.15 1.93 -24.54
CA THR A 319 -0.27 1.43 -23.16
C THR A 319 0.94 1.84 -22.33
N ALA A 320 0.90 1.59 -21.02
CA ALA A 320 2.10 1.44 -20.22
C ALA A 320 2.98 0.29 -20.77
N GLU A 321 4.27 0.35 -20.44
CA GLU A 321 5.23 -0.73 -20.75
C GLU A 321 5.15 -1.84 -19.70
N GLN A 322 4.80 -1.46 -18.46
CA GLN A 322 4.70 -2.35 -17.32
C GLN A 322 3.26 -2.47 -16.79
N LEU A 323 2.99 -3.56 -16.09
CA LEU A 323 1.73 -3.79 -15.40
C LEU A 323 1.74 -3.14 -14.02
N TYR A 324 0.67 -2.44 -13.65
CA TYR A 324 0.36 -2.13 -12.25
C TYR A 324 -0.01 -3.42 -11.53
N ILE A 325 1.01 -4.06 -10.97
CA ILE A 325 0.90 -5.15 -10.00
C ILE A 325 0.78 -4.53 -8.61
N ARG A 326 0.01 -5.17 -7.72
CA ARG A 326 -0.33 -4.63 -6.39
C ARG A 326 0.29 -5.43 -5.24
N GLU A 327 0.54 -6.70 -5.46
CA GLU A 327 0.91 -7.67 -4.43
C GLU A 327 1.73 -8.80 -5.06
N SER A 328 2.78 -9.24 -4.38
CA SER A 328 3.65 -10.34 -4.78
C SER A 328 4.28 -11.00 -3.55
N ARG A 329 5.56 -10.78 -3.25
CA ARG A 329 6.22 -11.23 -2.02
C ARG A 329 6.00 -10.23 -0.89
N HIS A 330 5.71 -10.74 0.29
CA HIS A 330 5.72 -10.00 1.56
C HIS A 330 6.86 -10.54 2.42
N ILE A 331 7.94 -9.78 2.55
CA ILE A 331 9.14 -10.20 3.28
C ILE A 331 8.83 -10.39 4.77
N ILE A 332 9.40 -11.42 5.42
CA ILE A 332 9.34 -11.58 6.88
C ILE A 332 10.57 -10.88 7.48
N GLY A 333 10.31 -9.80 8.21
CA GLY A 333 11.28 -8.98 8.92
C GLY A 333 11.15 -9.09 10.44
N GLU A 334 11.89 -8.24 11.15
CA GLU A 334 11.87 -8.15 12.62
C GLU A 334 10.49 -7.71 13.17
N TYR A 335 9.60 -7.20 12.32
CA TYR A 335 8.16 -7.01 12.61
C TYR A 335 7.33 -6.99 11.32
N GLN A 336 6.35 -7.88 11.19
CA GLN A 336 5.33 -7.79 10.14
C GLN A 336 4.20 -6.85 10.58
N LEU A 337 3.97 -5.74 9.86
CA LEU A 337 2.83 -4.86 10.11
C LEU A 337 1.52 -5.62 9.89
N THR A 338 0.60 -5.53 10.85
CA THR A 338 -0.68 -6.24 10.83
C THR A 338 -1.84 -5.33 10.44
N ILE A 339 -2.97 -5.93 10.02
CA ILE A 339 -4.20 -5.19 9.74
C ILE A 339 -4.76 -4.46 10.98
N ASP A 340 -4.49 -5.01 12.17
CA ASP A 340 -4.86 -4.39 13.44
C ASP A 340 -3.99 -3.16 13.72
N ASP A 341 -2.67 -3.21 13.47
CA ASP A 341 -1.79 -2.03 13.61
C ASP A 341 -2.27 -0.86 12.73
N VAL A 342 -2.73 -1.17 11.51
CA VAL A 342 -3.28 -0.19 10.57
C VAL A 342 -4.59 0.40 11.11
N LEU A 343 -5.58 -0.45 11.43
CA LEU A 343 -6.95 0.01 11.74
C LEU A 343 -7.18 0.42 13.20
N GLU A 344 -6.23 0.15 14.09
CA GLU A 344 -6.21 0.69 15.46
C GLU A 344 -5.46 2.03 15.55
N ASN A 345 -5.02 2.59 14.42
CA ASN A 345 -4.22 3.81 14.35
C ASN A 345 -2.97 3.75 15.24
N LYS A 346 -2.21 2.67 15.12
CA LYS A 346 -1.09 2.41 16.03
C LYS A 346 0.14 3.21 15.65
N ASP A 347 0.65 3.99 16.60
CA ASP A 347 2.01 4.55 16.55
C ASP A 347 3.01 3.54 17.16
N HIS A 348 4.24 3.54 16.68
CA HIS A 348 5.31 2.69 17.21
C HIS A 348 6.46 3.57 17.71
N TRP A 349 7.13 3.12 18.78
CA TRP A 349 8.36 3.78 19.27
C TRP A 349 9.40 3.92 18.13
N ASP A 350 9.45 2.93 17.25
CA ASP A 350 10.29 2.88 16.06
C ASP A 350 9.62 3.29 14.74
N SER A 351 8.51 4.05 14.76
CA SER A 351 7.92 4.56 13.52
C SER A 351 8.86 5.48 12.72
N ILE A 352 9.06 5.13 11.46
CA ILE A 352 9.92 5.82 10.47
C ILE A 352 9.14 6.47 9.32
N ALA A 353 7.88 6.09 9.13
CA ALA A 353 6.91 6.73 8.24
C ALA A 353 5.52 6.65 8.87
N ILE A 354 4.58 7.45 8.38
CA ILE A 354 3.17 7.45 8.80
C ILE A 354 2.29 7.30 7.56
N GLY A 355 1.41 6.29 7.56
CA GLY A 355 0.42 6.01 6.52
C GLY A 355 -1.01 6.28 7.00
N SER A 356 -1.95 6.32 6.05
CA SER A 356 -3.38 6.62 6.28
C SER A 356 -4.30 6.12 5.17
N TYR A 357 -3.78 5.46 4.14
CA TYR A 357 -4.58 5.04 3.00
C TYR A 357 -5.66 4.03 3.45
N PRO A 358 -6.85 4.03 2.82
CA PRO A 358 -7.85 2.98 3.05
C PRO A 358 -7.27 1.60 2.73
N VAL A 359 -7.68 0.57 3.45
CA VAL A 359 -7.20 -0.81 3.21
C VAL A 359 -7.89 -1.39 1.97
N ASP A 360 -7.35 -1.06 0.79
CA ASP A 360 -7.86 -1.47 -0.52
C ASP A 360 -7.31 -2.85 -0.92
N VAL A 361 -8.15 -3.86 -0.71
CA VAL A 361 -7.93 -5.23 -1.17
C VAL A 361 -8.61 -5.41 -2.52
N GLN A 362 -7.81 -5.50 -3.57
CA GLN A 362 -8.29 -5.55 -4.96
C GLN A 362 -8.80 -6.95 -5.35
N PRO A 363 -9.69 -7.04 -6.35
CA PRO A 363 -10.34 -8.31 -6.70
C PRO A 363 -9.35 -9.36 -7.18
N THR A 364 -9.73 -10.63 -7.06
CA THR A 364 -8.94 -11.80 -7.47
C THR A 364 -9.74 -12.68 -8.43
N VAL A 365 -9.14 -13.79 -8.92
CA VAL A 365 -9.87 -14.79 -9.73
C VAL A 365 -11.11 -15.32 -8.98
N LYS A 366 -10.95 -15.64 -7.68
CA LYS A 366 -12.01 -16.22 -6.84
C LYS A 366 -12.96 -15.16 -6.26
N GLN A 367 -12.48 -13.93 -6.06
CA GLN A 367 -13.27 -12.80 -5.53
C GLN A 367 -13.31 -11.65 -6.55
N ARG A 368 -14.28 -11.67 -7.47
CA ARG A 368 -14.38 -10.71 -8.60
C ARG A 368 -14.69 -9.25 -8.21
N TRP A 369 -14.78 -8.93 -6.92
CA TRP A 369 -14.99 -7.59 -6.38
C TRP A 369 -13.94 -7.26 -5.30
N GLY A 370 -13.34 -6.07 -5.36
CA GLY A 370 -12.46 -5.59 -4.29
C GLY A 370 -13.25 -5.23 -3.03
N THR A 371 -12.55 -5.03 -1.92
CA THR A 371 -13.16 -4.58 -0.65
C THR A 371 -12.25 -3.59 0.08
N ILE A 372 -12.88 -2.67 0.81
CA ILE A 372 -12.21 -1.76 1.74
C ILE A 372 -12.36 -2.34 3.13
N ILE A 373 -11.32 -2.97 3.67
CA ILE A 373 -11.40 -3.64 4.98
C ILE A 373 -11.61 -2.63 6.11
N GLY A 374 -11.05 -1.43 5.95
CA GLY A 374 -11.25 -0.28 6.83
C GLY A 374 -10.50 0.95 6.32
N ASN A 375 -10.64 2.05 7.03
CA ASN A 375 -10.15 3.37 6.68
C ASN A 375 -9.54 4.06 7.93
N PRO A 376 -8.21 3.97 8.15
CA PRO A 376 -7.57 4.54 9.33
C PRO A 376 -7.59 6.09 9.29
N ASP A 377 -7.31 6.74 10.41
CA ASP A 377 -6.86 8.13 10.42
C ASP A 377 -5.37 8.21 10.11
N ARG A 378 -4.54 7.47 10.87
CA ARG A 378 -3.11 7.28 10.60
C ARG A 378 -2.51 6.14 11.40
N TYR A 379 -1.50 5.48 10.85
CA TYR A 379 -0.73 4.43 11.52
C TYR A 379 0.76 4.55 11.18
N GLY A 380 1.62 4.01 12.04
CA GLY A 380 3.07 4.11 11.91
C GLY A 380 3.66 2.90 11.20
N ILE A 381 4.63 3.11 10.31
CA ILE A 381 5.50 2.05 9.78
C ILE A 381 6.70 1.92 10.72
N PRO A 382 6.86 0.83 11.49
CA PRO A 382 8.01 0.64 12.36
C PRO A 382 9.27 0.31 11.55
N PHE A 383 10.44 0.76 12.00
CA PHE A 383 11.74 0.45 11.39
C PHE A 383 11.95 -1.06 11.25
N ARG A 384 11.48 -1.85 12.22
CA ARG A 384 11.50 -3.31 12.17
C ARG A 384 10.81 -3.93 10.94
N SER A 385 9.87 -3.22 10.30
CA SER A 385 9.23 -3.71 9.07
C SER A 385 10.06 -3.54 7.80
N ILE A 386 11.17 -2.79 7.84
CA ILE A 386 12.14 -2.71 6.73
C ILE A 386 13.43 -3.51 7.00
N VAL A 387 13.55 -4.16 8.16
CA VAL A 387 14.70 -5.02 8.52
C VAL A 387 14.32 -6.49 8.31
N PRO A 388 14.82 -7.17 7.26
CA PRO A 388 14.51 -8.57 6.99
C PRO A 388 15.05 -9.52 8.08
N LEU A 389 14.46 -10.72 8.19
CA LEU A 389 15.04 -11.81 8.96
C LEU A 389 16.19 -12.49 8.21
N GLU A 390 16.99 -13.26 8.97
CA GLU A 390 18.12 -14.09 8.53
C GLU A 390 19.33 -13.30 7.96
N ILE A 391 19.12 -12.46 6.95
CA ILE A 391 20.16 -11.69 6.26
C ILE A 391 20.51 -10.41 7.03
N GLU A 392 21.79 -10.09 7.10
CA GLU A 392 22.36 -8.86 7.69
C GLU A 392 22.80 -7.88 6.59
N ASN A 393 22.98 -6.61 6.97
CA ASN A 393 23.34 -5.47 6.11
C ASN A 393 22.29 -5.04 5.06
N LEU A 394 21.13 -5.71 4.98
CA LEU A 394 20.05 -5.42 4.05
C LEU A 394 18.89 -4.67 4.72
N LEU A 395 18.24 -3.75 3.99
CA LEU A 395 16.87 -3.27 4.26
C LEU A 395 16.00 -3.56 3.04
N VAL A 396 14.68 -3.72 3.23
CA VAL A 396 13.70 -3.87 2.14
C VAL A 396 12.65 -2.78 2.25
N VAL A 397 12.37 -2.08 1.16
CA VAL A 397 11.39 -0.97 1.10
C VAL A 397 10.34 -1.21 0.00
N GLY A 398 9.39 -0.28 -0.15
CA GLY A 398 8.29 -0.40 -1.11
C GLY A 398 7.25 -1.46 -0.72
N ARG A 399 6.49 -1.93 -1.71
CA ARG A 399 5.33 -2.82 -1.50
C ARG A 399 5.65 -4.18 -0.88
N SER A 400 6.89 -4.66 -1.06
CA SER A 400 7.35 -5.98 -0.59
C SER A 400 8.09 -5.94 0.75
N ALA A 401 8.14 -4.78 1.41
CA ALA A 401 8.57 -4.67 2.81
C ALA A 401 7.67 -5.50 3.76
N SER A 402 8.04 -5.57 5.04
CA SER A 402 7.44 -6.53 5.97
C SER A 402 6.06 -6.13 6.47
N TYR A 403 5.07 -6.36 5.62
CA TYR A 403 3.65 -6.16 5.87
C TYR A 403 2.91 -7.49 5.69
N LYS A 404 1.87 -7.75 6.48
CA LYS A 404 0.90 -8.82 6.19
C LYS A 404 0.04 -8.44 4.98
N SER A 405 -0.48 -9.41 4.22
CA SER A 405 -1.17 -9.15 2.95
C SER A 405 -2.31 -8.13 3.06
N LEU A 406 -3.10 -8.23 4.15
CA LEU A 406 -4.17 -7.28 4.44
C LEU A 406 -3.63 -5.89 4.82
N ALA A 407 -2.54 -5.80 5.58
CA ALA A 407 -1.92 -4.52 5.94
C ALA A 407 -1.27 -3.85 4.72
N ALA A 408 -0.68 -4.65 3.83
CA ALA A 408 -0.12 -4.20 2.56
C ALA A 408 -1.19 -3.53 1.67
N GLY A 409 -2.46 -3.92 1.79
CA GLY A 409 -3.60 -3.24 1.14
C GLY A 409 -3.63 -1.72 1.36
N SER A 410 -3.08 -1.22 2.48
CA SER A 410 -2.78 0.20 2.70
C SER A 410 -1.29 0.53 2.58
N ALA A 411 -0.41 -0.22 3.27
CA ALA A 411 1.01 0.15 3.43
C ALA A 411 1.85 0.11 2.14
N ARG A 412 1.36 -0.53 1.07
CA ARG A 412 2.04 -0.63 -0.22
C ARG A 412 2.07 0.65 -1.06
N VAL A 413 1.28 1.68 -0.70
CA VAL A 413 1.16 2.86 -1.58
C VAL A 413 2.43 3.69 -1.58
N ILE A 414 2.85 4.10 -2.78
CA ILE A 414 4.16 4.72 -3.05
C ILE A 414 4.51 5.88 -2.11
N PRO A 415 3.60 6.79 -1.69
CA PRO A 415 3.96 7.86 -0.75
C PRO A 415 4.48 7.36 0.61
N ILE A 416 3.92 6.24 1.10
CA ILE A 416 4.39 5.57 2.32
C ILE A 416 5.74 4.89 2.04
N GLY A 417 5.83 4.18 0.91
CA GLY A 417 7.06 3.55 0.44
C GLY A 417 8.23 4.54 0.36
N MET A 418 8.03 5.72 -0.26
CA MET A 418 9.06 6.75 -0.39
C MET A 418 9.49 7.30 0.96
N SER A 419 8.56 7.43 1.91
CA SER A 419 8.87 7.83 3.29
C SER A 419 9.72 6.76 4.01
N ALA A 420 9.45 5.47 3.77
CA ALA A 420 10.26 4.36 4.27
C ALA A 420 11.63 4.26 3.57
N GLY A 421 11.70 4.59 2.27
CA GLY A 421 12.94 4.73 1.51
C GLY A 421 13.83 5.84 2.07
N GLU A 422 13.28 7.04 2.29
CA GLU A 422 14.00 8.14 2.93
C GLU A 422 14.57 7.73 4.30
N ALA A 423 13.79 6.99 5.10
CA ALA A 423 14.24 6.43 6.36
C ALA A 423 15.34 5.37 6.23
N ALA A 424 15.28 4.51 5.21
CA ALA A 424 16.33 3.53 4.93
C ALA A 424 17.68 4.21 4.63
N GLY A 425 17.67 5.33 3.88
CA GLY A 425 18.88 6.12 3.62
C GLY A 425 19.50 6.75 4.88
N VAL A 426 18.67 7.30 5.77
CA VAL A 426 19.12 7.81 7.08
C VAL A 426 19.65 6.68 7.97
N ALA A 427 18.94 5.55 8.01
CA ALA A 427 19.32 4.39 8.81
C ALA A 427 20.65 3.77 8.34
N ALA A 428 20.87 3.66 7.02
CA ALA A 428 22.14 3.21 6.45
C ALA A 428 23.31 4.10 6.89
N ALA A 429 23.13 5.43 6.84
CA ALA A 429 24.15 6.37 7.28
C ALA A 429 24.44 6.27 8.77
N TYR A 430 23.40 6.13 9.62
CA TYR A 430 23.60 5.89 11.06
C TYR A 430 24.33 4.56 11.31
N SER A 431 23.89 3.49 10.66
CA SER A 431 24.41 2.13 10.79
C SER A 431 25.90 2.04 10.45
N ILE A 432 26.34 2.71 9.38
CA ILE A 432 27.74 2.77 8.97
C ILE A 432 28.56 3.63 9.94
N ASN A 433 28.09 4.85 10.26
CA ASN A 433 28.83 5.78 11.13
C ASN A 433 28.95 5.33 12.60
N LYS A 434 28.11 4.39 13.04
CA LYS A 434 28.12 3.81 14.39
C LYS A 434 28.57 2.34 14.43
N GLU A 435 28.96 1.78 13.28
CA GLU A 435 29.41 0.39 13.12
C GLU A 435 28.43 -0.66 13.71
N ILE A 436 27.13 -0.35 13.68
CA ILE A 436 26.03 -1.15 14.24
C ILE A 436 25.20 -1.80 13.12
N SER A 437 24.72 -3.03 13.27
CA SER A 437 23.85 -3.64 12.25
C SER A 437 22.40 -3.15 12.37
N PHE A 438 21.62 -3.26 11.29
CA PHE A 438 20.20 -2.89 11.31
C PHE A 438 19.41 -3.71 12.35
N ARG A 439 19.71 -5.00 12.49
CA ARG A 439 19.12 -5.90 13.52
C ARG A 439 19.54 -5.57 14.96
N ALA A 440 20.60 -4.80 15.16
CA ALA A 440 20.94 -4.22 16.46
C ALA A 440 20.23 -2.87 16.69
N MET A 441 19.99 -2.07 15.63
CA MET A 441 19.20 -0.84 15.72
C MET A 441 17.74 -1.09 16.10
N THR A 442 17.13 -2.22 15.70
CA THR A 442 15.77 -2.62 16.13
C THR A 442 15.60 -2.82 17.63
N LYS A 443 16.71 -2.82 18.39
CA LYS A 443 16.77 -3.01 19.85
C LYS A 443 17.34 -1.78 20.58
N SER A 444 17.46 -0.65 19.89
CA SER A 444 18.08 0.58 20.41
C SER A 444 17.17 1.80 20.20
N GLU A 445 16.50 2.23 21.27
CA GLU A 445 15.72 3.48 21.30
C GLU A 445 16.58 4.70 20.92
N GLU A 446 17.86 4.73 21.30
CA GLU A 446 18.79 5.82 20.94
C GLU A 446 19.05 5.88 19.43
N ALA A 447 19.31 4.73 18.79
CA ALA A 447 19.54 4.67 17.35
C ALA A 447 18.30 5.11 16.58
N ILE A 448 17.14 4.56 16.94
CA ILE A 448 15.84 4.89 16.35
C ILE A 448 15.49 6.36 16.57
N LYS A 449 15.68 6.89 17.77
CA LYS A 449 15.46 8.32 18.05
C LYS A 449 16.36 9.19 17.17
N THR A 450 17.64 8.82 17.00
CA THR A 450 18.56 9.58 16.15
C THR A 450 18.12 9.58 14.68
N VAL A 451 17.65 8.44 14.17
CA VAL A 451 17.08 8.32 12.81
C VAL A 451 15.82 9.19 12.68
N ARG A 452 14.88 9.12 13.63
CA ARG A 452 13.65 9.94 13.64
C ARG A 452 13.94 11.43 13.73
N ASP A 453 14.82 11.86 14.63
CA ASP A 453 15.23 13.26 14.78
C ASP A 453 15.83 13.80 13.47
N LYS A 454 16.64 12.99 12.78
CA LYS A 454 17.28 13.34 11.50
C LYS A 454 16.27 13.44 10.36
N LEU A 455 15.32 12.50 10.27
CA LEU A 455 14.20 12.54 9.33
C LEU A 455 13.32 13.79 9.51
N ILE A 456 12.95 14.10 10.76
CA ILE A 456 12.20 15.33 11.09
C ILE A 456 12.99 16.58 10.68
N ALA A 457 14.30 16.60 10.92
CA ALA A 457 15.17 17.70 10.49
C ALA A 457 15.38 17.79 8.95
N GLN A 458 15.06 16.74 8.20
CA GLN A 458 15.05 16.69 6.74
C GLN A 458 13.67 16.95 6.13
N GLY A 459 12.60 17.01 6.94
CA GLY A 459 11.25 17.42 6.53
C GLY A 459 10.19 16.32 6.58
N ALA A 460 10.52 15.13 7.10
CA ALA A 460 9.54 14.07 7.31
C ALA A 460 8.58 14.39 8.47
N TYR A 461 7.33 13.93 8.35
CA TYR A 461 6.31 14.07 9.41
C TYR A 461 6.29 12.81 10.28
N LEU A 462 6.85 12.91 11.50
CA LEU A 462 6.93 11.79 12.46
C LEU A 462 6.48 12.20 13.87
N LYS A 463 5.46 13.06 13.96
CA LYS A 463 4.85 13.45 15.24
C LYS A 463 4.17 12.23 15.89
N PRO A 464 4.41 11.94 17.17
CA PRO A 464 3.70 10.87 17.87
C PRO A 464 2.19 11.12 17.94
N PHE A 465 1.42 10.04 17.97
CA PHE A 465 -0.04 10.08 18.04
C PHE A 465 -0.60 8.94 18.89
N ASN A 466 -1.83 9.12 19.35
CA ASN A 466 -2.62 8.10 20.04
C ASN A 466 -4.08 8.36 19.67
N ILE A 467 -4.60 7.58 18.74
CA ILE A 467 -5.93 7.73 18.16
C ILE A 467 -6.66 6.40 18.35
N LYS A 468 -7.92 6.46 18.80
CA LYS A 468 -8.73 5.28 19.05
C LYS A 468 -9.96 5.31 18.16
N GLU A 469 -10.25 4.20 17.48
CA GLU A 469 -11.51 4.04 16.75
C GLU A 469 -12.67 3.65 17.69
N PRO A 470 -13.90 4.14 17.46
CA PRO A 470 -15.07 3.77 18.27
C PRO A 470 -15.32 2.25 18.33
N ALA A 471 -14.98 1.51 17.27
CA ALA A 471 -15.11 0.06 17.23
C ALA A 471 -14.30 -0.66 18.32
N MET A 472 -13.21 -0.05 18.80
CA MET A 472 -12.32 -0.61 19.83
C MET A 472 -12.89 -0.56 21.25
N ASP A 473 -14.03 0.11 21.46
CA ASP A 473 -14.78 0.11 22.73
C ASP A 473 -15.90 -0.96 22.77
N HIS A 474 -16.16 -1.64 21.65
CA HIS A 474 -17.19 -2.65 21.56
C HIS A 474 -16.73 -3.98 22.18
N TRP A 475 -17.56 -4.61 23.02
CA TRP A 475 -17.20 -5.85 23.74
C TRP A 475 -16.71 -6.98 22.82
N ALA A 476 -17.37 -7.16 21.68
CA ALA A 476 -17.01 -8.15 20.65
C ALA A 476 -15.74 -7.82 19.81
N TYR A 477 -14.98 -6.76 20.13
CA TYR A 477 -13.91 -6.26 19.26
C TYR A 477 -12.71 -7.23 19.10
N GLU A 478 -12.39 -8.06 20.10
CA GLU A 478 -11.37 -9.11 19.93
C GLU A 478 -11.80 -10.16 18.89
N GLY A 479 -13.09 -10.47 18.81
CA GLY A 479 -13.65 -11.30 17.73
C GLY A 479 -13.56 -10.63 16.36
N VAL A 480 -13.78 -9.30 16.30
CA VAL A 480 -13.57 -8.51 15.08
C VAL A 480 -12.12 -8.65 14.60
N LYS A 481 -11.12 -8.47 15.48
CA LYS A 481 -9.70 -8.61 15.14
C LYS A 481 -9.37 -9.98 14.55
N VAL A 482 -9.82 -11.06 15.18
CA VAL A 482 -9.61 -12.43 14.67
C VAL A 482 -10.20 -12.59 13.26
N ILE A 483 -11.47 -12.28 13.07
CA ILE A 483 -12.15 -12.50 11.77
C ILE A 483 -11.64 -11.54 10.68
N ARG A 484 -11.34 -10.29 11.03
CA ARG A 484 -10.70 -9.28 10.16
C ARG A 484 -9.30 -9.72 9.75
N GLY A 485 -8.52 -10.28 10.67
CA GLY A 485 -7.20 -10.87 10.42
C GLY A 485 -7.21 -12.03 9.42
N LEU A 486 -8.34 -12.71 9.24
CA LEU A 486 -8.55 -13.74 8.21
C LEU A 486 -9.03 -13.19 6.87
N GLY A 487 -9.32 -11.88 6.77
CA GLY A 487 -9.92 -11.25 5.60
C GLY A 487 -11.41 -11.56 5.43
N LEU A 488 -12.11 -11.92 6.52
CA LEU A 488 -13.51 -12.36 6.50
C LEU A 488 -14.50 -11.32 7.04
N LEU A 489 -14.03 -10.15 7.46
CA LEU A 489 -14.83 -9.05 7.96
C LEU A 489 -14.22 -7.71 7.56
N ASP A 490 -15.03 -6.88 6.92
CA ASP A 490 -14.75 -5.50 6.52
C ASP A 490 -15.67 -4.50 7.23
N GLY A 491 -15.18 -3.27 7.41
CA GLY A 491 -15.95 -2.13 7.92
C GLY A 491 -16.14 -1.01 6.90
N GLY A 492 -15.65 -1.16 5.67
CA GLY A 492 -15.72 -0.13 4.63
C GLY A 492 -15.01 1.18 4.99
N TYR A 493 -15.37 2.26 4.30
CA TYR A 493 -14.82 3.60 4.55
C TYR A 493 -15.21 4.21 5.92
N SER A 494 -16.25 3.68 6.56
CA SER A 494 -16.78 4.13 7.86
C SER A 494 -16.26 3.36 9.07
N ASN A 495 -15.49 2.28 8.86
CA ASN A 495 -15.13 1.28 9.89
C ASN A 495 -16.35 0.67 10.62
N ASP A 496 -17.51 0.61 9.95
CA ASP A 496 -18.74 0.05 10.52
C ASP A 496 -18.85 -1.45 10.26
N TYR A 497 -18.47 -2.24 11.26
CA TYR A 497 -18.61 -3.69 11.26
C TYR A 497 -20.04 -4.19 11.48
N ARG A 498 -21.05 -3.30 11.61
CA ARG A 498 -22.48 -3.64 11.74
C ARG A 498 -22.73 -4.68 12.84
N LEU A 499 -22.15 -4.47 14.02
CA LEU A 499 -22.11 -5.47 15.10
C LEU A 499 -23.47 -5.61 15.82
N GLU A 500 -24.23 -4.53 15.90
CA GLU A 500 -25.55 -4.48 16.54
C GLU A 500 -26.69 -4.98 15.65
N GLU A 501 -26.45 -5.20 14.35
CA GLU A 501 -27.45 -5.73 13.41
C GLU A 501 -27.74 -7.22 13.70
N PRO A 502 -28.99 -7.70 13.49
CA PRO A 502 -29.30 -9.13 13.52
C PRO A 502 -28.46 -9.93 12.52
N MET A 503 -28.02 -11.13 12.92
CA MET A 503 -27.22 -12.00 12.07
C MET A 503 -28.07 -12.65 10.98
N GLY A 504 -28.08 -12.09 9.76
CA GLY A 504 -28.73 -12.69 8.61
C GLY A 504 -27.96 -13.88 8.00
N LYS A 505 -28.71 -14.79 7.36
CA LYS A 505 -28.22 -16.01 6.68
C LYS A 505 -26.87 -15.89 5.98
N TRP A 506 -26.79 -15.03 4.96
CA TRP A 506 -25.60 -14.92 4.11
C TRP A 506 -24.36 -14.50 4.88
N ARG A 507 -24.53 -13.65 5.91
CA ARG A 507 -23.42 -13.21 6.77
C ARG A 507 -22.93 -14.37 7.63
N PHE A 508 -23.81 -15.13 8.28
CA PHE A 508 -23.40 -16.31 9.06
C PHE A 508 -22.77 -17.38 8.18
N GLN A 509 -23.44 -17.79 7.10
CA GLN A 509 -22.95 -18.86 6.22
C GLN A 509 -21.57 -18.55 5.65
N ASN A 510 -21.34 -17.34 5.15
CA ASN A 510 -20.02 -16.94 4.66
C ASN A 510 -18.98 -16.94 5.78
N LEU A 511 -19.33 -16.40 6.95
CA LEU A 511 -18.43 -16.32 8.11
C LEU A 511 -18.00 -17.72 8.58
N ILE A 512 -18.94 -18.61 8.94
CA ILE A 512 -18.59 -19.93 9.49
C ILE A 512 -17.87 -20.82 8.46
N ASN A 513 -18.36 -20.92 7.23
CA ASN A 513 -17.76 -21.82 6.23
C ASN A 513 -16.35 -21.38 5.86
N LYS A 514 -16.12 -20.08 5.65
CA LYS A 514 -14.77 -19.57 5.34
C LYS A 514 -13.84 -19.62 6.54
N THR A 515 -14.31 -19.41 7.77
CA THR A 515 -13.47 -19.60 8.96
C THR A 515 -13.02 -21.05 9.10
N LEU A 516 -13.89 -22.02 8.82
CA LEU A 516 -13.53 -23.44 8.79
C LEU A 516 -12.54 -23.76 7.66
N GLU A 517 -12.72 -23.18 6.47
CA GLU A 517 -11.77 -23.29 5.34
C GLU A 517 -10.38 -22.75 5.72
N LYS A 518 -10.31 -21.53 6.29
CA LYS A 518 -9.08 -20.89 6.77
C LYS A 518 -8.35 -21.68 7.86
N ALA A 519 -9.09 -22.45 8.67
CA ALA A 519 -8.52 -23.37 9.66
C ALA A 519 -8.06 -24.72 9.07
N ASN A 520 -8.15 -24.92 7.75
CA ASN A 520 -7.97 -26.22 7.07
C ASN A 520 -8.94 -27.31 7.58
N LYS A 521 -10.19 -26.92 7.86
CA LYS A 521 -11.29 -27.75 8.38
C LYS A 521 -12.60 -27.55 7.60
N ALA A 522 -12.50 -27.24 6.30
CA ALA A 522 -13.65 -27.07 5.42
C ALA A 522 -14.62 -28.27 5.58
N PRO A 523 -15.93 -28.03 5.84
CA PRO A 523 -16.87 -29.11 6.10
C PRO A 523 -17.22 -29.87 4.82
N GLU A 524 -17.48 -31.18 4.93
CA GLU A 524 -17.91 -32.02 3.78
C GLU A 524 -19.20 -31.52 3.11
N LYS A 525 -20.02 -30.78 3.87
CA LYS A 525 -21.24 -30.12 3.39
C LYS A 525 -21.20 -28.67 3.84
N TYR A 526 -21.50 -27.78 2.90
CA TYR A 526 -21.64 -26.36 3.19
C TYR A 526 -22.71 -26.14 4.27
N ILE A 527 -22.40 -25.30 5.26
CA ILE A 527 -23.29 -25.00 6.38
C ILE A 527 -24.33 -23.98 5.92
N GLU A 528 -25.60 -24.36 6.04
CA GLU A 528 -26.75 -23.53 5.67
C GLU A 528 -27.68 -23.29 6.86
N VAL A 529 -28.38 -22.16 6.84
CA VAL A 529 -29.39 -21.74 7.85
C VAL A 529 -30.60 -21.07 7.19
N SER A 530 -31.66 -20.83 7.96
CA SER A 530 -32.81 -20.01 7.54
C SER A 530 -32.42 -18.54 7.32
N GLU A 531 -33.30 -17.75 6.70
CA GLU A 531 -33.02 -16.33 6.38
C GLU A 531 -32.72 -15.48 7.63
N THR A 532 -33.44 -15.77 8.73
CA THR A 532 -33.33 -15.14 10.06
C THR A 532 -33.00 -16.22 11.11
N PRO A 533 -31.76 -16.71 11.17
CA PRO A 533 -31.38 -17.82 12.04
C PRO A 533 -31.44 -17.42 13.52
N ASN A 534 -32.08 -18.26 14.33
CA ASN A 534 -32.06 -18.11 15.79
C ASN A 534 -30.82 -18.78 16.41
N ASN A 535 -30.66 -18.60 17.72
CA ASN A 535 -29.58 -19.20 18.51
C ASN A 535 -29.51 -20.74 18.39
N GLU A 536 -30.66 -21.43 18.31
CA GLU A 536 -30.69 -22.88 18.06
C GLU A 536 -30.04 -23.25 16.71
N GLU A 537 -30.40 -22.57 15.63
CA GLU A 537 -29.78 -22.78 14.32
C GLU A 537 -28.29 -22.47 14.31
N ILE A 538 -27.87 -21.35 14.91
CA ILE A 538 -26.45 -20.94 14.96
C ILE A 538 -25.61 -21.98 15.72
N LEU A 539 -25.99 -22.35 16.95
CA LEU A 539 -25.16 -23.25 17.76
C LEU A 539 -25.12 -24.66 17.17
N VAL A 540 -26.26 -25.21 16.74
CA VAL A 540 -26.34 -26.55 16.16
C VAL A 540 -25.49 -26.64 14.89
N ASN A 541 -25.54 -25.63 14.01
CA ASN A 541 -24.77 -25.63 12.78
C ASN A 541 -23.27 -25.34 12.99
N THR A 542 -22.90 -24.52 13.98
CA THR A 542 -21.50 -24.38 14.40
C THR A 542 -20.91 -25.72 14.88
N VAL A 543 -21.65 -26.49 15.69
CA VAL A 543 -21.18 -27.81 16.18
C VAL A 543 -21.09 -28.85 15.06
N LYS A 544 -22.01 -28.84 14.08
CA LYS A 544 -21.87 -29.63 12.84
C LYS A 544 -20.60 -29.25 12.06
N GLY A 545 -20.28 -27.96 11.99
CA GLY A 545 -19.06 -27.45 11.34
C GLY A 545 -17.77 -27.95 11.98
N LEU A 546 -17.78 -28.19 13.30
CA LEU A 546 -16.70 -28.86 14.03
C LEU A 546 -16.64 -30.40 13.81
N GLY A 547 -17.45 -30.93 12.89
CA GLY A 547 -17.55 -32.37 12.61
C GLY A 547 -18.14 -33.19 13.77
N GLN A 548 -18.84 -32.55 14.71
CA GLN A 548 -19.35 -33.22 15.91
C GLN A 548 -20.84 -33.61 15.75
N PRO A 549 -21.27 -34.78 16.28
CA PRO A 549 -22.66 -35.17 16.29
C PRO A 549 -23.46 -34.34 17.30
N VAL A 550 -24.54 -33.71 16.83
CA VAL A 550 -25.41 -32.85 17.65
C VAL A 550 -26.87 -33.06 17.28
N LYS A 551 -27.74 -33.16 18.29
CA LYS A 551 -29.18 -33.42 18.14
C LYS A 551 -30.06 -32.20 18.32
N ASP A 552 -29.70 -31.33 19.27
CA ASP A 552 -30.52 -30.21 19.74
C ASP A 552 -29.65 -29.08 20.30
N TYR A 553 -30.27 -27.94 20.58
CA TYR A 553 -29.65 -26.76 21.17
C TYR A 553 -28.90 -27.01 22.49
N ALA A 554 -29.44 -27.85 23.38
CA ALA A 554 -28.85 -28.08 24.69
C ALA A 554 -27.51 -28.83 24.56
N GLN A 555 -27.49 -29.88 23.75
CA GLN A 555 -26.26 -30.59 23.40
C GLN A 555 -25.27 -29.68 22.65
N ALA A 556 -25.76 -28.84 21.73
CA ALA A 556 -24.89 -27.91 21.00
C ALA A 556 -24.17 -26.94 21.95
N LYS A 557 -24.90 -26.38 22.91
CA LYS A 557 -24.36 -25.45 23.91
C LYS A 557 -23.37 -26.13 24.85
N GLU A 558 -23.66 -27.35 25.31
CA GLU A 558 -22.74 -28.14 26.14
C GLU A 558 -21.41 -28.39 25.44
N VAL A 559 -21.43 -28.89 24.19
CA VAL A 559 -20.22 -29.15 23.39
C VAL A 559 -19.37 -27.89 23.18
N LEU A 560 -20.00 -26.72 22.98
CA LEU A 560 -19.27 -25.45 22.81
C LEU A 560 -18.69 -24.93 24.14
N ILE A 561 -19.32 -25.21 25.29
CA ILE A 561 -18.78 -24.90 26.61
C ILE A 561 -17.58 -25.81 26.93
N GLU A 562 -17.70 -27.12 26.71
CA GLU A 562 -16.61 -28.09 26.94
C GLU A 562 -15.35 -27.78 26.11
N LYS A 563 -15.52 -27.22 24.92
CA LYS A 563 -14.41 -26.81 24.03
C LYS A 563 -13.84 -25.41 24.34
N GLY A 564 -14.39 -24.71 25.33
CA GLY A 564 -14.02 -23.33 25.66
C GLY A 564 -14.47 -22.28 24.64
N ILE A 565 -15.25 -22.66 23.63
CA ILE A 565 -15.73 -21.77 22.55
C ILE A 565 -16.83 -20.84 23.09
N MET A 566 -17.71 -21.36 23.95
CA MET A 566 -18.78 -20.63 24.62
C MET A 566 -18.30 -20.11 25.98
N THR A 567 -17.62 -18.96 25.96
CA THR A 567 -17.06 -18.28 27.14
C THR A 567 -18.16 -17.77 28.11
N GLU A 568 -17.80 -17.43 29.35
CA GLU A 568 -18.75 -16.83 30.31
C GLU A 568 -19.38 -15.52 29.79
N GLU A 569 -18.65 -14.76 28.97
CA GLU A 569 -19.14 -13.55 28.31
C GLU A 569 -20.18 -13.86 27.22
N LEU A 570 -20.05 -14.98 26.50
CA LEU A 570 -20.99 -15.38 25.44
C LEU A 570 -22.26 -16.06 25.97
N LYS A 571 -22.18 -16.76 27.10
CA LYS A 571 -23.31 -17.54 27.66
C LYS A 571 -24.64 -16.79 27.83
N PRO A 572 -24.68 -15.48 28.23
CA PRO A 572 -25.92 -14.72 28.34
C PRO A 572 -26.58 -14.45 26.97
N TYR A 573 -25.79 -14.14 25.94
CA TYR A 573 -26.29 -13.84 24.61
C TYR A 573 -26.94 -15.05 23.93
N PHE A 574 -26.37 -16.22 24.19
CA PHE A 574 -26.90 -17.54 23.81
C PHE A 574 -27.63 -18.22 24.99
N ALA A 575 -28.41 -17.48 25.80
CA ALA A 575 -29.23 -18.06 26.86
C ALA A 575 -30.56 -18.60 26.31
N ASP A 576 -31.33 -17.74 25.64
CA ASP A 576 -32.56 -18.07 24.93
C ASP A 576 -32.25 -18.71 23.58
N LYS A 577 -32.94 -19.80 23.25
CA LYS A 577 -32.74 -20.57 22.00
C LYS A 577 -33.47 -19.94 20.81
N ASP A 578 -34.58 -19.24 21.06
CA ASP A 578 -35.49 -18.74 20.04
C ASP A 578 -35.16 -17.29 19.62
N LYS A 579 -34.25 -16.63 20.35
CA LYS A 579 -33.68 -15.31 20.03
C LYS A 579 -32.88 -15.32 18.72
N GLU A 580 -33.08 -14.30 17.90
CA GLU A 580 -32.18 -13.91 16.79
C GLU A 580 -30.91 -13.24 17.36
N PRO A 581 -29.70 -13.80 17.16
CA PRO A 581 -28.48 -13.20 17.68
C PRO A 581 -28.04 -11.99 16.87
N GLN A 582 -27.34 -11.07 17.54
CA GLN A 582 -26.67 -9.95 16.89
C GLN A 582 -25.36 -10.40 16.24
N ALA A 583 -24.89 -9.65 15.27
CA ALA A 583 -23.65 -9.96 14.56
C ALA A 583 -22.42 -9.98 15.48
N ALA A 584 -22.38 -9.14 16.52
CA ALA A 584 -21.38 -9.16 17.59
C ALA A 584 -21.19 -10.56 18.20
N GLU A 585 -22.31 -11.18 18.58
CA GLU A 585 -22.38 -12.43 19.34
C GLU A 585 -21.85 -13.60 18.52
N VAL A 586 -22.25 -13.63 17.25
CA VAL A 586 -21.81 -14.65 16.29
C VAL A 586 -20.38 -14.41 15.82
N THR A 587 -19.94 -13.15 15.69
CA THR A 587 -18.54 -12.83 15.35
C THR A 587 -17.58 -13.35 16.43
N MET A 588 -17.89 -13.11 17.70
CA MET A 588 -17.14 -13.67 18.84
C MET A 588 -17.21 -15.20 18.88
N LEU A 589 -18.39 -15.79 18.67
CA LEU A 589 -18.53 -17.25 18.64
C LEU A 589 -17.64 -17.89 17.56
N VAL A 590 -17.63 -17.33 16.34
CA VAL A 590 -16.84 -17.88 15.22
C VAL A 590 -15.35 -17.56 15.37
N ALA A 591 -14.97 -16.44 15.99
CA ALA A 591 -13.58 -16.18 16.37
C ALA A 591 -13.06 -17.24 17.36
N ASN A 592 -13.86 -17.59 18.37
CA ASN A 592 -13.52 -18.65 19.32
C ASN A 592 -13.49 -20.04 18.69
N VAL A 593 -14.31 -20.30 17.66
CA VAL A 593 -14.21 -21.52 16.82
C VAL A 593 -12.85 -21.58 16.11
N TYR A 594 -12.40 -20.46 15.53
CA TYR A 594 -11.09 -20.39 14.89
C TYR A 594 -9.96 -20.63 15.90
N GLY A 595 -9.98 -19.93 17.04
CA GLY A 595 -9.02 -20.11 18.13
C GLY A 595 -8.92 -21.57 18.59
N TYR A 596 -10.06 -22.24 18.79
CA TYR A 596 -10.13 -23.65 19.15
C TYR A 596 -9.45 -24.56 18.11
N LEU A 597 -9.75 -24.35 16.82
CA LEU A 597 -9.22 -25.17 15.73
C LEU A 597 -7.72 -24.95 15.50
N MET A 598 -7.22 -23.75 15.82
CA MET A 598 -5.79 -23.40 15.74
C MET A 598 -5.01 -23.73 17.03
N GLY A 599 -5.67 -24.23 18.08
CA GLY A 599 -5.04 -24.58 19.36
C GLY A 599 -4.64 -23.36 20.20
N GLN A 600 -5.42 -22.28 20.13
CA GLN A 600 -5.14 -20.99 20.77
C GLN A 600 -6.03 -20.70 22.01
N ASN A 601 -6.83 -21.67 22.46
CA ASN A 601 -7.72 -21.57 23.63
C ASN A 601 -7.01 -21.83 24.96
#